data_AF-A0A7S1X406-F1
#
_entry.id   AF-A0A7S1X406-F1
#
_cell.length_a   1.000
_cell.length_b   1.000
_cell.length_c   1.000
_cell.angle_alpha   90.00
_cell.angle_beta   90.00
_cell.angle_gamma   90.00
#
_symmetry.space_group_name_H-M   'P 1'
#
loop_
_entity.id
_entity.type
_entity.pdbx_description
1 polymer ?
#
loop_
_entity_poly.entity_id
_entity_poly.type
_entity_poly.pdbx_seq_one_letter_code
_entity_poly.pdbx_strand_id
1 'polypeptide(L)'
;NNRMQAAVNAKKLGAGFQALYPDLVVSLHPVMQHVPLRVLQLLQQRGALRPAPAFATVVTDLSDACHHLWFHDGVDRCFVPIQEVKEKALRRGLRSEQVTVHGLPVRPAFAQERPPKVELRKKLGLAASGKIALLVGGGEGMGPLIPTLHAVKDSGVRCQIVVICGKNVELQRRISKMEWGPELIV
;
A
#
# COMPACT_ATOMS: atom_id res chain seq x y z
N ASN A 1 -27.91 4.16 -6.02
CA ASN A 1 -26.59 4.81 -5.89
C ASN A 1 -25.44 4.08 -6.59
N ASN A 2 -25.11 2.81 -6.28
CA ASN A 2 -23.90 2.14 -6.82
C ASN A 2 -23.79 2.04 -8.36
N ARG A 3 -24.92 1.83 -9.07
CA ARG A 3 -24.90 1.73 -10.55
C ARG A 3 -24.56 3.05 -11.25
N MET A 4 -25.03 4.18 -10.69
CA MET A 4 -24.71 5.51 -11.24
C MET A 4 -23.23 5.83 -11.06
N GLN A 5 -22.65 5.51 -9.90
CA GLN A 5 -21.24 5.77 -9.62
C GLN A 5 -20.30 4.88 -10.45
N ALA A 6 -20.66 3.62 -10.65
CA ALA A 6 -19.95 2.72 -11.58
C ALA A 6 -19.98 3.25 -13.03
N ALA A 7 -21.12 3.78 -13.49
CA ALA A 7 -21.25 4.35 -14.82
C ALA A 7 -20.44 5.66 -15.00
N VAL A 8 -20.42 6.53 -13.99
CA VAL A 8 -19.59 7.76 -13.99
C VAL A 8 -18.10 7.41 -14.03
N ASN A 9 -17.68 6.44 -13.22
CA ASN A 9 -16.29 5.98 -13.21
C ASN A 9 -15.90 5.33 -14.54
N ALA A 10 -16.80 4.56 -15.18
CA ALA A 10 -16.56 3.97 -16.49
C ALA A 10 -16.33 5.01 -17.59
N LYS A 11 -17.11 6.10 -17.61
CA LYS A 11 -16.92 7.20 -18.57
C LYS A 11 -15.57 7.89 -18.38
N LYS A 12 -15.19 8.20 -17.13
CA LYS A 12 -13.90 8.82 -16.80
C LYS A 12 -12.73 7.93 -17.17
N LEU A 13 -12.81 6.63 -16.86
CA LEU A 13 -11.82 5.64 -17.26
C LEU A 13 -11.67 5.56 -18.78
N GLY A 14 -12.79 5.52 -19.51
CA GLY A 14 -12.77 5.47 -20.97
C GLY A 14 -12.09 6.69 -21.59
N ALA A 15 -12.44 7.88 -21.14
CA ALA A 15 -11.79 9.13 -21.56
C ALA A 15 -10.29 9.13 -21.19
N GLY A 16 -9.94 8.66 -20.00
CA GLY A 16 -8.55 8.53 -19.56
C GLY A 16 -7.73 7.58 -20.43
N PHE A 17 -8.27 6.40 -20.76
CA PHE A 17 -7.58 5.45 -21.64
C PHE A 17 -7.39 6.00 -23.05
N GLN A 18 -8.39 6.69 -23.61
CA GLN A 18 -8.25 7.29 -24.94
C GLN A 18 -7.28 8.47 -24.96
N ALA A 19 -7.28 9.30 -23.91
CA ALA A 19 -6.38 10.45 -23.82
C ALA A 19 -4.92 10.05 -23.58
N LEU A 20 -4.69 9.03 -22.74
CA LEU A 20 -3.35 8.56 -22.40
C LEU A 20 -2.80 7.54 -23.39
N TYR A 21 -3.68 6.84 -24.10
CA TYR A 21 -3.35 5.74 -25.02
C TYR A 21 -2.29 4.78 -24.46
N PRO A 22 -2.53 4.17 -23.28
CA PRO A 22 -1.48 3.44 -22.59
C PRO A 22 -1.11 2.15 -23.32
N ASP A 23 0.14 1.73 -23.19
CA ASP A 23 0.59 0.38 -23.56
C ASP A 23 0.32 -0.64 -22.44
N LEU A 24 0.30 -0.18 -21.18
CA LEU A 24 0.09 -0.98 -19.97
C LEU A 24 -0.74 -0.22 -18.95
N VAL A 25 -1.75 -0.89 -18.39
CA VAL A 25 -2.51 -0.43 -17.22
C VAL A 25 -2.12 -1.27 -16.02
N VAL A 26 -1.74 -0.60 -14.92
CA VAL A 26 -1.42 -1.27 -13.65
C VAL A 26 -2.43 -0.87 -12.59
N SER A 27 -3.13 -1.86 -12.02
CA SER A 27 -4.09 -1.69 -10.94
C SER A 27 -3.51 -2.12 -9.60
N LEU A 28 -3.52 -1.21 -8.62
CA LEU A 28 -3.12 -1.44 -7.23
C LEU A 28 -4.30 -1.29 -6.26
N HIS A 29 -5.53 -1.48 -6.74
CA HIS A 29 -6.73 -1.32 -5.90
C HIS A 29 -7.70 -2.48 -6.15
N PRO A 30 -8.34 -3.06 -5.09
CA PRO A 30 -9.20 -4.23 -5.23
C PRO A 30 -10.47 -4.00 -6.04
N VAL A 31 -10.93 -2.76 -6.24
CA VAL A 31 -12.14 -2.48 -7.05
C VAL A 31 -11.85 -2.01 -8.47
N MET A 32 -10.60 -2.11 -8.92
CA MET A 32 -10.13 -1.55 -10.19
C MET A 32 -9.76 -2.65 -11.20
N GLN A 33 -10.43 -3.79 -11.16
CA GLN A 33 -10.26 -4.88 -12.12
C GLN A 33 -11.46 -4.89 -13.08
N HIS A 34 -12.65 -5.19 -12.55
CA HIS A 34 -13.85 -5.43 -13.36
C HIS A 34 -14.28 -4.23 -14.23
N VAL A 35 -14.40 -3.02 -13.65
CA VAL A 35 -14.86 -1.85 -14.42
C VAL A 35 -13.82 -1.42 -15.47
N PRO A 36 -12.53 -1.24 -15.13
CA PRO A 36 -11.50 -0.92 -16.12
C PRO A 36 -11.40 -1.93 -17.26
N LEU A 37 -11.37 -3.23 -16.97
CA LEU A 37 -11.30 -4.28 -17.99
C LEU A 37 -12.52 -4.26 -18.92
N ARG A 38 -13.72 -4.07 -18.36
CA ARG A 38 -14.93 -3.96 -19.17
C ARG A 38 -14.91 -2.73 -20.08
N VAL A 39 -14.41 -1.59 -19.60
CA VAL A 39 -14.26 -0.38 -20.41
C VAL A 39 -13.25 -0.59 -21.55
N LEU A 40 -12.09 -1.18 -21.25
CA LEU A 40 -11.08 -1.52 -22.27
C LEU A 40 -11.65 -2.44 -23.35
N GLN A 41 -12.36 -3.49 -22.95
CA GLN A 41 -13.02 -4.41 -23.88
C GLN A 41 -14.00 -3.67 -24.81
N LEU A 42 -14.83 -2.76 -24.28
CA LEU A 42 -15.77 -1.97 -25.09
C LEU A 42 -15.07 -1.01 -26.05
N LEU A 43 -13.98 -0.37 -25.63
CA LEU A 43 -13.20 0.52 -26.49
C LEU A 43 -12.53 -0.24 -27.64
N GLN A 44 -11.98 -1.42 -27.35
CA GLN A 44 -11.37 -2.29 -28.36
C GLN A 44 -12.39 -2.79 -29.39
N GLN A 45 -13.57 -3.20 -28.93
CA GLN A 45 -14.68 -3.63 -29.79
C GLN A 45 -15.14 -2.52 -30.74
N ARG A 46 -15.09 -1.26 -30.28
CA ARG A 46 -15.43 -0.07 -31.08
C ARG A 46 -14.29 0.42 -31.98
N GLY A 47 -13.13 -0.23 -31.94
CA GLY A 47 -11.93 0.22 -32.67
C GLY A 47 -11.34 1.52 -32.13
N ALA A 48 -11.78 1.98 -30.96
CA ALA A 48 -11.37 3.27 -30.39
C ALA A 48 -10.05 3.20 -29.60
N LEU A 49 -9.46 2.00 -29.48
CA LEU A 49 -8.18 1.76 -28.81
C LEU A 49 -7.55 0.46 -29.34
N ARG A 50 -6.53 0.56 -30.21
CA ARG A 50 -5.88 -0.58 -30.89
C ARG A 50 -4.38 -0.33 -31.16
N PRO A 51 -3.45 -1.12 -30.60
CA PRO A 51 -3.69 -2.36 -29.85
C PRO A 51 -4.31 -2.12 -28.47
N ALA A 52 -4.82 -3.20 -27.90
CA ALA A 52 -5.26 -3.24 -26.51
C ALA A 52 -4.07 -3.07 -25.57
N PRO A 53 -4.12 -2.22 -24.52
CA PRO A 53 -3.12 -2.23 -23.48
C PRO A 53 -3.13 -3.57 -22.76
N ALA A 54 -1.94 -4.01 -22.35
CA ALA A 54 -1.87 -5.05 -21.34
C ALA A 54 -2.45 -4.52 -20.01
N PHE A 55 -3.02 -5.42 -19.21
CA PHE A 55 -3.59 -5.11 -17.91
C PHE A 55 -2.93 -5.96 -16.82
N ALA A 56 -2.22 -5.31 -15.92
CA ALA A 56 -1.60 -5.95 -14.77
C ALA A 56 -2.31 -5.56 -13.47
N THR A 57 -2.47 -6.52 -12.57
CA THR A 57 -2.90 -6.27 -11.18
C THR A 57 -1.73 -6.51 -10.25
N VAL A 58 -1.54 -5.63 -9.26
CA VAL A 58 -0.61 -5.84 -8.14
C VAL A 58 -1.41 -5.86 -6.86
N VAL A 59 -1.52 -7.04 -6.25
CA VAL A 59 -2.28 -7.23 -5.01
C VAL A 59 -1.47 -6.67 -3.84
N THR A 60 -2.10 -5.78 -3.06
CA THR A 60 -1.47 -5.14 -1.90
C THR A 60 -1.91 -5.72 -0.56
N ASP A 61 -2.84 -6.68 -0.57
CA ASP A 61 -3.30 -7.38 0.64
C ASP A 61 -2.31 -8.48 1.01
N LEU A 62 -1.79 -8.45 2.23
CA LEU A 62 -0.74 -9.35 2.72
C LEU A 62 -1.28 -10.60 3.43
N SER A 63 -2.55 -10.95 3.23
CA SER A 63 -3.16 -12.12 3.88
C SER A 63 -3.96 -12.97 2.91
N ASP A 64 -4.12 -14.24 3.27
CA ASP A 64 -5.02 -15.19 2.62
C ASP A 64 -6.49 -14.73 2.63
N ALA A 65 -6.86 -13.81 3.53
CA ALA A 65 -8.15 -13.14 3.59
C ALA A 65 -8.31 -11.98 2.57
N CYS A 66 -7.38 -11.80 1.62
CA CYS A 66 -7.43 -10.71 0.63
C CYS A 66 -8.77 -10.59 -0.12
N HIS A 67 -9.16 -9.38 -0.53
CA HIS A 67 -10.47 -9.17 -1.13
C HIS A 67 -10.62 -9.90 -2.47
N HIS A 68 -11.76 -10.57 -2.71
CA HIS A 68 -11.96 -11.37 -3.94
C HIS A 68 -11.93 -10.53 -5.23
N LEU A 69 -12.31 -9.25 -5.15
CA LEU A 69 -12.33 -8.33 -6.30
C LEU A 69 -10.94 -8.04 -6.90
N TRP A 70 -9.85 -8.43 -6.21
CA TRP A 70 -8.51 -8.42 -6.78
C TRP A 70 -8.35 -9.33 -8.01
N PHE A 71 -9.20 -10.35 -8.15
CA PHE A 71 -9.00 -11.43 -9.12
C PHE A 71 -9.99 -11.32 -10.28
N HIS A 72 -9.45 -11.23 -11.50
CA HIS A 72 -10.23 -11.27 -12.74
C HIS A 72 -9.44 -12.03 -13.80
N ASP A 73 -10.08 -12.94 -14.51
CA ASP A 73 -9.51 -13.78 -15.57
C ASP A 73 -9.02 -13.00 -16.81
N GLY A 74 -9.54 -11.80 -17.06
CA GLY A 74 -9.18 -10.92 -18.16
C GLY A 74 -7.90 -10.11 -17.96
N VAL A 75 -7.19 -10.27 -16.85
CA VAL A 75 -5.87 -9.63 -16.66
C VAL A 75 -4.78 -10.39 -17.41
N ASP A 76 -3.77 -9.69 -17.92
CA ASP A 76 -2.59 -10.32 -18.52
C ASP A 76 -1.64 -10.86 -17.45
N ARG A 77 -1.51 -10.12 -16.34
CA ARG A 77 -0.67 -10.49 -15.19
C ARG A 77 -1.32 -10.10 -13.86
N CYS A 78 -1.09 -10.92 -12.85
CA CYS A 78 -1.47 -10.72 -11.47
C CYS A 78 -0.24 -10.99 -10.59
N PHE A 79 0.32 -9.91 -10.05
CA PHE A 79 1.42 -9.97 -9.09
C PHE A 79 0.85 -10.04 -7.69
N VAL A 80 1.29 -11.04 -6.92
CA VAL A 80 0.82 -11.27 -5.57
C VAL A 80 1.98 -11.23 -4.57
N PRO A 81 1.73 -10.84 -3.32
CA PRO A 81 2.81 -10.63 -2.36
C PRO A 81 3.32 -11.93 -1.73
N ILE A 82 2.46 -12.94 -1.61
CA ILE A 82 2.77 -14.20 -0.91
C ILE A 82 2.12 -15.39 -1.61
N GLN A 83 2.61 -16.59 -1.31
CA GLN A 83 2.21 -17.83 -1.97
C GLN A 83 0.73 -18.19 -1.71
N GLU A 84 0.23 -17.91 -0.50
CA GLU A 84 -1.16 -18.13 -0.08
C GLU A 84 -2.14 -17.33 -0.95
N VAL A 85 -1.74 -16.11 -1.32
CA VAL A 85 -2.53 -15.24 -2.21
C VAL A 85 -2.49 -15.78 -3.65
N LYS A 86 -1.37 -16.35 -4.11
CA LYS A 86 -1.30 -17.04 -5.40
C LYS A 86 -2.29 -18.19 -5.46
N GLU A 87 -2.29 -19.07 -4.46
CA GLU A 87 -3.21 -20.21 -4.42
C GLU A 87 -4.68 -19.76 -4.43
N LYS A 88 -4.99 -18.68 -3.72
CA LYS A 88 -6.32 -18.07 -3.76
C LYS A 88 -6.68 -17.53 -5.14
N ALA A 89 -5.74 -16.88 -5.84
CA ALA A 89 -5.95 -16.40 -7.20
C ALA A 89 -6.27 -17.56 -8.17
N LEU A 90 -5.56 -18.69 -8.04
CA LEU A 90 -5.80 -19.90 -8.83
C LEU A 90 -7.19 -20.50 -8.53
N ARG A 91 -7.57 -20.60 -7.25
CA ARG A 91 -8.93 -21.03 -6.85
C ARG A 91 -10.04 -20.09 -7.36
N ARG A 92 -9.69 -18.84 -7.69
CA ARG A 92 -10.61 -17.83 -8.25
C ARG A 92 -10.61 -17.80 -9.79
N GLY A 93 -9.93 -18.74 -10.43
CA GLY A 93 -10.00 -18.93 -11.88
C GLY A 93 -8.90 -18.25 -12.68
N LEU A 94 -7.89 -17.65 -12.04
CA LEU A 94 -6.70 -17.21 -12.76
C LEU A 94 -5.84 -18.43 -13.13
N ARG A 95 -5.25 -18.38 -14.32
CA ARG A 95 -4.31 -19.38 -14.80
C ARG A 95 -2.94 -19.20 -14.15
N SER A 96 -2.17 -20.28 -14.04
CA SER A 96 -0.87 -20.25 -13.37
C SER A 96 0.09 -19.23 -13.98
N GLU A 97 0.09 -19.14 -15.31
CA GLU A 97 0.88 -18.21 -16.10
C GLU A 97 0.45 -16.73 -15.94
N GLN A 98 -0.76 -16.47 -15.43
CA GLN A 98 -1.17 -15.11 -15.09
C GLN A 98 -0.59 -14.68 -13.73
N VAL A 99 -0.26 -15.61 -12.83
CA VAL A 99 0.03 -15.30 -11.42
C VAL A 99 1.49 -15.48 -11.07
N THR A 100 2.13 -14.39 -10.62
CA THR A 100 3.54 -14.39 -10.20
C THR A 100 3.68 -13.85 -8.77
N VAL A 101 4.49 -14.53 -7.94
CA VAL A 101 4.80 -14.08 -6.58
C VAL A 101 6.08 -13.24 -6.62
N HIS A 102 5.97 -11.96 -6.29
CA HIS A 102 7.12 -11.02 -6.27
C HIS A 102 7.28 -10.26 -4.95
N GLY A 103 6.42 -10.51 -3.96
CA GLY A 103 6.36 -9.67 -2.77
C GLY A 103 5.55 -8.40 -3.00
N LEU A 104 5.36 -7.62 -1.93
CA LEU A 104 4.74 -6.31 -2.01
C LEU A 104 5.76 -5.30 -2.56
N PRO A 105 5.41 -4.50 -3.60
CA PRO A 105 6.32 -3.50 -4.10
C PRO A 105 6.59 -2.43 -3.03
N VAL A 106 7.87 -2.20 -2.77
CA VAL A 106 8.36 -1.11 -1.91
C VAL A 106 9.15 -0.12 -2.74
N ARG A 107 9.26 1.14 -2.29
CA ARG A 107 10.11 2.12 -3.00
C ARG A 107 11.56 1.63 -3.01
N PRO A 108 12.30 1.75 -4.13
CA PRO A 108 13.69 1.29 -4.22
C PRO A 108 14.59 1.86 -3.11
N ALA A 109 14.33 3.10 -2.68
CA ALA A 109 15.04 3.74 -1.59
C ALA A 109 14.97 2.99 -0.25
N PHE A 110 14.00 2.09 -0.03
CA PHE A 110 13.94 1.23 1.16
C PHE A 110 14.74 -0.07 1.04
N ALA A 111 15.09 -0.48 -0.19
CA ALA A 111 15.89 -1.68 -0.45
C ALA A 111 17.40 -1.39 -0.54
N GLN A 112 17.79 -0.11 -0.53
CA GLN A 112 19.20 0.30 -0.56
C GLN A 112 19.92 -0.06 0.74
N GLU A 113 21.21 -0.41 0.62
CA GLU A 113 22.09 -0.57 1.77
C GLU A 113 22.10 0.71 2.62
N ARG A 114 22.14 0.52 3.94
CA ARG A 114 22.07 1.61 4.90
C ARG A 114 23.41 1.77 5.62
N PRO A 115 23.78 3.01 6.00
CA PRO A 115 24.90 3.23 6.88
C PRO A 115 24.77 2.44 8.19
N PRO A 116 25.89 2.18 8.89
CA PRO A 116 25.87 1.51 10.18
C PRO A 116 24.85 2.11 11.15
N LYS A 117 24.20 1.25 11.94
CA LYS A 117 23.16 1.62 12.91
C LYS A 117 23.61 2.76 13.85
N VAL A 118 24.88 2.78 14.23
CA VAL A 118 25.48 3.80 15.12
C VAL A 118 25.46 5.18 14.47
N GLU A 119 25.80 5.28 13.18
CA GLU A 119 25.79 6.55 12.45
C GLU A 119 24.38 7.09 12.27
N LEU A 120 23.43 6.21 11.92
CA LEU A 120 22.02 6.59 11.79
C LEU A 120 21.44 7.06 13.12
N ARG A 121 21.78 6.40 14.23
CA ARG A 121 21.36 6.83 15.56
C ARG A 121 21.86 8.23 15.89
N LYS A 122 23.16 8.47 15.68
CA LYS A 122 23.78 9.79 15.90
C LYS A 122 23.12 10.86 15.04
N LYS A 123 22.88 10.58 13.75
CA LYS A 123 22.25 11.52 12.82
C LYS A 123 20.82 11.89 13.22
N LEU A 124 20.09 10.95 13.82
CA LEU A 124 18.69 11.13 14.23
C LEU A 124 18.53 11.57 15.69
N GLY A 125 19.62 11.82 16.42
CA GLY A 125 19.56 12.17 17.85
C GLY A 125 19.09 11.02 18.75
N LEU A 126 19.18 9.78 18.28
CA LEU A 126 18.76 8.58 19.02
C LEU A 126 19.83 8.12 20.02
N ALA A 127 19.41 7.40 21.05
CA ALA A 127 20.30 6.82 22.03
C ALA A 127 21.32 5.87 21.35
N ALA A 128 22.60 5.99 21.75
CA ALA A 128 23.70 5.24 21.14
C ALA A 128 23.52 3.71 21.31
N SER A 129 23.00 3.28 22.46
CA SER A 129 22.72 1.89 22.81
C SER A 129 21.28 1.72 23.35
N GLY A 130 20.85 0.49 23.57
CA GLY A 130 19.51 0.18 24.07
C GLY A 130 18.45 -0.08 22.99
N LYS A 131 17.25 -0.46 23.46
CA LYS A 131 16.08 -0.77 22.63
C LYS A 131 15.37 0.51 22.19
N ILE A 132 14.83 0.51 20.98
CA ILE A 132 14.02 1.60 20.44
C ILE A 132 12.67 1.03 20.01
N ALA A 133 11.57 1.60 20.51
CA ALA A 133 10.22 1.31 20.06
C ALA A 133 9.82 2.37 19.02
N LEU A 134 9.55 1.95 17.78
CA LEU A 134 9.08 2.83 16.71
C LEU A 134 7.56 2.72 16.58
N LEU A 135 6.84 3.82 16.82
CA LEU A 135 5.39 3.93 16.69
C LEU A 135 5.05 4.72 15.43
N VAL A 136 4.30 4.11 14.50
CA VAL A 136 3.97 4.72 13.20
C VAL A 136 2.47 4.56 12.92
N GLY A 137 1.80 5.66 12.60
CA GLY A 137 0.37 5.70 12.27
C GLY A 137 0.07 5.75 10.77
N GLY A 138 1.03 5.34 9.93
CA GLY A 138 0.97 5.58 8.49
C GLY A 138 1.12 7.06 8.11
N GLY A 139 0.89 7.38 6.84
CA GLY A 139 1.16 8.72 6.29
C GLY A 139 0.30 9.85 6.86
N GLU A 140 -0.89 9.53 7.36
CA GLU A 140 -1.83 10.51 7.95
C GLU A 140 -1.82 10.46 9.49
N GLY A 141 -0.93 9.69 10.12
CA GLY A 141 -0.83 9.61 11.58
C GLY A 141 -2.10 9.06 12.24
N MET A 142 -2.67 8.02 11.63
CA MET A 142 -3.92 7.38 12.06
C MET A 142 -3.68 6.36 13.17
N GLY A 143 -4.74 6.05 13.91
CA GLY A 143 -4.74 5.06 14.97
C GLY A 143 -4.44 5.65 16.36
N PRO A 144 -4.54 4.83 17.42
CA PRO A 144 -4.47 5.29 18.80
C PRO A 144 -3.01 5.49 19.26
N LEU A 145 -2.22 6.31 18.56
CA LEU A 145 -0.79 6.49 18.84
C LEU A 145 -0.52 6.98 20.28
N ILE A 146 -1.33 7.92 20.79
CA ILE A 146 -1.20 8.40 22.18
C ILE A 146 -1.50 7.28 23.20
N PRO A 147 -2.65 6.58 23.13
CA PRO A 147 -2.89 5.42 24.00
C PRO A 147 -1.80 4.35 23.93
N THR A 148 -1.31 4.02 22.72
CA THR A 148 -0.21 3.05 22.54
C THR A 148 1.07 3.55 23.19
N LEU A 149 1.38 4.84 23.07
CA LEU A 149 2.52 5.47 23.71
C LEU A 149 2.46 5.29 25.24
N HIS A 150 1.28 5.50 25.86
CA HIS A 150 1.06 5.27 27.30
C HIS A 150 1.24 3.81 27.67
N ALA A 151 0.64 2.89 26.92
CA ALA A 151 0.79 1.47 27.16
C ALA A 151 2.27 1.00 27.12
N VAL A 152 3.08 1.55 26.21
CA VAL A 152 4.51 1.22 26.15
C VAL A 152 5.25 1.73 27.40
N LYS A 153 4.97 2.95 27.86
CA LYS A 153 5.57 3.48 29.09
C LYS A 153 5.17 2.68 30.33
N ASP A 154 3.88 2.39 30.45
CA ASP A 154 3.32 1.69 31.61
C ASP A 154 3.74 0.21 31.66
N SER A 155 4.22 -0.35 30.54
CA SER A 155 4.76 -1.72 30.49
C SER A 155 6.05 -1.93 31.28
N GLY A 156 6.74 -0.85 31.68
CA GLY A 156 8.04 -0.92 32.37
C GLY A 156 9.21 -1.36 31.48
N VAL A 157 8.99 -1.53 30.17
CA VAL A 157 10.05 -1.89 29.23
C VAL A 157 10.98 -0.68 29.03
N ARG A 158 12.23 -0.83 29.47
CA ARG A 158 13.27 0.20 29.28
C ARG A 158 13.65 0.32 27.79
N CYS A 159 13.11 1.33 27.12
CA CYS A 159 13.39 1.62 25.72
C CYS A 159 13.20 3.11 25.40
N GLN A 160 13.92 3.60 24.39
CA GLN A 160 13.63 4.89 23.78
C GLN A 160 12.43 4.74 22.85
N ILE A 161 11.49 5.70 22.85
CA ILE A 161 10.32 5.68 21.97
C ILE A 161 10.48 6.73 20.88
N VAL A 162 10.21 6.34 19.64
CA VAL A 162 10.19 7.23 18.47
C VAL A 162 8.79 7.18 17.87
N VAL A 163 8.13 8.33 17.72
CA VAL A 163 6.79 8.42 17.14
C VAL A 163 6.87 9.14 15.80
N ILE A 164 6.42 8.49 14.72
CA ILE A 164 6.28 9.13 13.40
C ILE A 164 4.80 9.47 13.17
N CYS A 165 4.49 10.75 13.24
CA CYS A 165 3.13 11.29 13.09
C CYS A 165 2.67 11.47 11.63
N GLY A 166 3.52 11.15 10.64
CA GLY A 166 3.22 11.40 9.23
C GLY A 166 2.95 12.88 8.96
N LYS A 167 1.84 13.20 8.31
CA LYS A 167 1.37 14.58 8.06
C LYS A 167 0.55 15.18 9.20
N ASN A 168 0.30 14.42 10.28
CA ASN A 168 -0.54 14.86 11.38
C ASN A 168 0.21 15.80 12.33
N VAL A 169 0.32 17.07 11.92
CA VAL A 169 1.01 18.12 12.68
C VAL A 169 0.36 18.35 14.05
N GLU A 170 -0.96 18.20 14.15
CA GLU A 170 -1.66 18.36 15.42
C GLU A 170 -1.30 17.25 16.40
N LEU A 171 -1.25 15.99 15.94
CA LEU A 171 -0.77 14.88 16.74
C LEU A 171 0.67 15.10 17.20
N GLN A 172 1.56 15.52 16.29
CA GLN A 172 2.95 15.84 16.63
C GLN A 172 3.01 16.88 17.75
N ARG A 173 2.32 18.03 17.60
CA ARG A 173 2.28 19.09 18.62
C ARG A 173 1.75 18.59 19.96
N ARG A 174 0.70 17.77 19.94
CA ARG A 174 0.12 17.21 21.17
C ARG A 174 1.13 16.33 21.89
N ILE A 175 1.79 15.41 21.18
CA ILE A 175 2.78 14.51 21.78
C ILE A 175 4.02 15.30 22.27
N SER A 176 4.54 16.25 21.49
CA SER A 176 5.70 17.06 21.88
C SER A 176 5.48 17.94 23.12
N LYS A 177 4.22 18.26 23.45
CA LYS A 177 3.87 19.04 24.66
C LYS A 177 3.70 18.18 25.91
N MET A 178 3.65 16.85 25.77
CA MET A 178 3.48 15.97 26.91
C MET A 178 4.81 15.75 27.64
N GLU A 179 4.77 15.62 28.96
CA GLU A 179 5.96 15.31 29.77
C GLU A 179 6.25 13.79 29.76
N TRP A 180 7.23 13.38 28.94
CA TRP A 180 7.63 11.97 28.77
C TRP A 180 9.03 11.63 29.22
N GLY A 181 9.87 12.63 29.54
CA GLY A 181 11.29 12.45 29.82
C GLY A 181 12.15 12.37 28.55
N PRO A 182 13.49 12.24 28.69
CA PRO A 182 14.44 12.31 27.57
C PRO A 182 14.39 11.10 26.62
N GLU A 183 13.54 10.12 26.92
CA GLU A 183 13.43 8.86 26.18
C GLU A 183 12.45 8.94 25.00
N LEU A 184 11.78 10.07 24.76
CA LEU A 184 10.83 10.26 23.66
C LEU A 184 11.38 11.17 22.56
N ILE A 185 11.28 10.72 21.30
CA ILE A 185 11.50 11.52 20.10
C ILE A 185 10.22 11.49 19.25
N VAL A 186 9.81 12.64 18.72
CA VAL A 186 8.60 12.84 17.89
C VAL A 186 8.97 13.51 16.57
#